data_AF-A0A2N0KTI0-F1
#
_entry.id   AF-A0A2N0KTI0-F1
#
_cell.length_a   1.000
_cell.length_b   1.000
_cell.length_c   1.000
_cell.angle_alpha   90.00
_cell.angle_beta   90.00
_cell.angle_gamma   90.00
#
_symmetry.space_group_name_H-M   'P 1'
#
loop_
_entity.id
_entity.type
_entity.pdbx_description
1 polymer ?
#
loop_
_entity_poly.entity_id
_entity_poly.type
_entity_poly.pdbx_seq_one_letter_code
_entity_poly.pdbx_strand_id
1 'polypeptide(L)'
;MNQEIIKKLVTELITSDQMLVVIDSGGAVSEMHVRDMPAPEYKGQWATIESQDWHVHLNMATVDGVQFVENSDQTHDVMPKLFYVRLSSGDGVTLIRFYFPNPWLDDDESPTEFQPERLQYFEDFRDRYVGTDGIVFVRRGGGKDRYFADVAGIAAEV
;
A
#
# COMPACT_ATOMS: atom_id res chain seq x y z
N MET A 1 3.11 13.80 -10.53
CA MET A 1 1.79 13.14 -10.47
C MET A 1 0.73 14.15 -10.00
N ASN A 2 -0.54 13.92 -10.34
CA ASN A 2 -1.63 14.80 -9.92
C ASN A 2 -1.95 14.61 -8.44
N GLN A 3 -1.70 15.65 -7.65
CA GLN A 3 -1.88 15.62 -6.20
C GLN A 3 -3.33 15.37 -5.77
N GLU A 4 -4.32 15.81 -6.54
CA GLU A 4 -5.73 15.59 -6.16
C GLU A 4 -6.14 14.12 -6.31
N ILE A 5 -5.61 13.41 -7.31
CA ILE A 5 -5.87 11.98 -7.47
C ILE A 5 -5.18 11.16 -6.37
N ILE A 6 -3.96 11.52 -5.97
CA ILE A 6 -3.26 10.83 -4.88
C ILE A 6 -3.99 11.07 -3.56
N LYS A 7 -4.39 12.32 -3.26
CA LYS A 7 -5.18 12.62 -2.06
C LYS A 7 -6.48 11.83 -2.04
N LYS A 8 -7.18 11.75 -3.17
CA LYS A 8 -8.40 10.93 -3.27
C LYS A 8 -8.12 9.46 -2.96
N LEU A 9 -7.08 8.88 -3.56
CA LEU A 9 -6.65 7.50 -3.30
C LEU A 9 -6.32 7.28 -1.82
N VAL A 10 -5.50 8.14 -1.21
CA VAL A 10 -5.12 8.04 0.20
C VAL A 10 -6.35 8.15 1.09
N THR A 11 -7.25 9.10 0.82
CA THR A 11 -8.51 9.23 1.55
C THR A 11 -9.34 7.95 1.46
N GLU A 12 -9.56 7.42 0.26
CA GLU A 12 -10.38 6.21 0.09
C GLU A 12 -9.76 4.97 0.74
N LEU A 13 -8.42 4.83 0.71
CA LEU A 13 -7.73 3.75 1.43
C LEU A 13 -7.94 3.89 2.94
N ILE A 14 -7.73 5.10 3.49
CA ILE A 14 -7.87 5.37 4.92
C ILE A 14 -9.32 5.28 5.40
N THR A 15 -10.32 5.65 4.62
CA THR A 15 -11.72 5.60 5.08
C THR A 15 -12.41 4.26 4.75
N SER A 16 -11.64 3.21 4.42
CA SER A 16 -12.19 1.91 4.04
C SER A 16 -12.25 0.86 5.15
N ASP A 17 -11.70 1.17 6.33
CA ASP A 17 -11.68 0.34 7.55
C ASP A 17 -11.10 -1.07 7.40
N GLN A 18 -10.39 -1.35 6.30
CA GLN A 18 -9.87 -2.67 5.97
C GLN A 18 -8.36 -2.68 5.69
N MET A 19 -7.70 -1.53 5.81
CA MET A 19 -6.28 -1.42 5.47
C MET A 19 -5.39 -1.70 6.68
N LEU A 20 -4.28 -2.39 6.43
CA LEU A 20 -3.11 -2.36 7.29
C LEU A 20 -2.12 -1.34 6.72
N VAL A 21 -1.88 -0.27 7.46
CA VAL A 21 -0.92 0.78 7.13
C VAL A 21 0.45 0.39 7.64
N VAL A 22 1.45 0.35 6.76
CA VAL A 22 2.80 -0.05 7.11
C VAL A 22 3.80 1.02 6.74
N ILE A 23 4.63 1.40 7.71
CA ILE A 23 5.77 2.31 7.56
C ILE A 23 7.01 1.58 8.06
N ASP A 24 8.07 1.60 7.26
CA ASP A 24 9.36 0.97 7.57
C ASP A 24 10.45 2.04 7.58
N SER A 25 11.29 2.01 8.62
CA SER A 25 12.52 2.79 8.68
C SER A 25 13.69 1.93 9.17
N GLY A 26 14.47 1.39 8.23
CA GLY A 26 15.88 0.98 8.38
C GLY A 26 16.24 0.02 9.53
N GLY A 27 15.27 -0.57 10.23
CA GLY A 27 15.48 -1.30 11.47
C GLY A 27 14.25 -1.41 12.37
N ALA A 28 13.19 -0.66 12.09
CA ALA A 28 11.89 -0.81 12.74
C ALA A 28 10.74 -0.64 11.74
N VAL A 29 9.67 -1.39 11.96
CA VAL A 29 8.43 -1.34 11.18
C VAL A 29 7.28 -1.05 12.12
N SER A 30 6.36 -0.21 11.68
CA SER A 30 5.07 0.02 12.33
C SER A 30 3.96 -0.44 11.40
N GLU A 31 3.07 -1.27 11.94
CA GLU A 31 1.90 -1.80 11.26
C GLU A 31 0.67 -1.37 12.06
N MET A 32 -0.24 -0.64 11.42
CA MET A 32 -1.37 0.02 12.08
C MET A 32 -2.65 -0.28 11.32
N HIS A 33 -3.63 -0.83 12.00
CA HIS A 33 -4.94 -1.05 11.39
C HIS A 33 -5.73 0.24 11.29
N VAL A 34 -6.37 0.41 10.13
CA VAL A 34 -7.40 1.41 9.92
C VAL A 34 -8.72 0.89 10.48
N ARG A 35 -9.31 1.62 11.43
CA ARG A 35 -10.63 1.31 12.02
C ARG A 35 -11.38 2.61 12.33
N ASP A 36 -12.56 2.77 11.74
CA ASP A 36 -13.45 3.93 11.90
C ASP A 36 -12.71 5.28 11.71
N MET A 37 -11.83 5.33 10.70
CA MET A 37 -10.91 6.46 10.53
C MET A 37 -11.60 7.64 9.83
N PRO A 38 -11.38 8.89 10.30
CA PRO A 38 -11.80 10.07 9.55
C PRO A 38 -10.98 10.22 8.27
N ALA A 39 -11.47 11.04 7.34
CA ALA A 39 -10.67 11.46 6.20
C ALA A 39 -9.40 12.22 6.68
N PRO A 40 -8.24 12.03 6.03
CA PRO A 40 -7.01 12.74 6.39
C PRO A 40 -7.16 14.27 6.31
N GLU A 41 -6.49 15.00 7.19
CA GLU A 41 -6.36 16.45 7.07
C GLU A 41 -5.25 16.80 6.08
N TYR A 42 -5.56 17.58 5.04
CA TYR A 42 -4.59 18.03 4.06
C TYR A 42 -4.24 19.50 4.29
N LYS A 43 -3.00 19.79 4.69
CA LYS A 43 -2.50 21.15 4.94
C LYS A 43 -1.13 21.38 4.34
N GLY A 44 -1.08 22.26 3.34
CA GLY A 44 0.15 22.50 2.58
C GLY A 44 0.60 21.23 1.88
N GLN A 45 1.81 20.76 2.17
CA GLN A 45 2.38 19.53 1.62
C GLN A 45 2.06 18.27 2.45
N TRP A 46 1.38 18.41 3.58
CA TRP A 46 1.18 17.30 4.52
C TRP A 46 -0.23 16.73 4.43
N ALA A 47 -0.30 15.39 4.46
CA ALA A 47 -1.49 14.64 4.83
C ALA A 47 -1.30 14.11 6.26
N THR A 48 -2.19 14.50 7.16
CA THR A 48 -2.23 13.96 8.53
C THR A 48 -3.31 12.88 8.59
N ILE A 49 -2.89 11.65 8.84
CA ILE A 49 -3.74 10.47 9.02
C ILE A 49 -3.71 10.16 10.51
N GLU A 50 -4.85 10.28 11.19
CA GLU A 50 -4.87 10.23 12.66
C GLU A 50 -6.04 9.37 13.15
N SER A 51 -5.70 8.37 13.98
CA SER A 51 -6.63 7.54 14.74
C SER A 51 -6.68 8.04 16.19
N GLN A 52 -7.31 7.27 17.08
CA GLN A 52 -7.26 7.53 18.51
C GLN A 52 -5.90 7.19 19.16
N ASP A 53 -5.14 6.26 18.57
CA ASP A 53 -3.98 5.61 19.18
C ASP A 53 -2.70 5.66 18.32
N TRP A 54 -2.79 6.07 17.07
CA TRP A 54 -1.66 6.27 16.18
C TRP A 54 -1.91 7.44 15.22
N HIS A 55 -0.84 8.02 14.71
CA HIS A 55 -0.94 9.03 13.67
C HIS A 55 0.27 9.00 12.74
N VAL A 56 0.07 9.46 11.51
CA VAL A 56 1.07 9.51 10.46
C VAL A 56 0.99 10.86 9.77
N HIS A 57 2.14 11.50 9.59
CA HIS A 57 2.27 12.65 8.71
C HIS A 57 3.00 12.22 7.43
N LEU A 58 2.27 12.20 6.31
CA LEU A 58 2.81 11.89 4.99
C LEU A 58 3.09 13.18 4.24
N ASN A 59 4.35 13.39 3.82
CA ASN A 59 4.70 14.50 2.95
C ASN A 59 4.27 14.17 1.51
N MET A 60 3.15 14.73 1.07
CA MET A 60 2.59 14.52 -0.27
C MET A 60 3.47 15.10 -1.38
N ALA A 61 4.29 16.11 -1.07
CA ALA A 61 5.21 16.69 -2.04
C ALA A 61 6.39 15.77 -2.38
N THR A 62 6.67 14.76 -1.55
CA THR A 62 7.71 13.75 -1.80
C THR A 62 7.15 12.48 -2.42
N VAL A 63 5.85 12.39 -2.70
CA VAL A 63 5.24 11.21 -3.33
C VAL A 63 5.40 11.33 -4.84
N ASP A 64 6.30 10.53 -5.40
CA ASP A 64 6.65 10.53 -6.83
C ASP A 64 6.26 9.22 -7.53
N GLY A 65 6.01 8.14 -6.78
CA GLY A 65 5.53 6.87 -7.30
C GLY A 65 4.32 6.33 -6.53
N VAL A 66 3.36 5.78 -7.27
CA VAL A 66 2.22 5.04 -6.72
C VAL A 66 2.08 3.72 -7.49
N GLN A 67 2.10 2.61 -6.76
CA GLN A 67 2.03 1.28 -7.35
C GLN A 67 0.95 0.47 -6.63
N PHE A 68 0.02 -0.11 -7.39
CA PHE A 68 -0.73 -1.27 -6.95
C PHE A 68 0.15 -2.49 -7.12
N VAL A 69 0.32 -3.29 -6.08
CA VAL A 69 1.29 -4.39 -6.07
C VAL A 69 0.61 -5.68 -5.72
N GLU A 70 0.79 -6.68 -6.58
CA GLU A 70 0.62 -8.10 -6.25
C GLU A 70 2.02 -8.67 -6.02
N ASN A 71 2.35 -9.00 -4.78
CA ASN A 71 3.66 -9.54 -4.43
C ASN A 71 3.53 -11.02 -4.09
N SER A 72 4.10 -11.90 -4.92
CA SER A 72 4.19 -13.32 -4.59
C SER A 72 5.31 -13.51 -3.58
N ASP A 73 4.94 -13.91 -2.36
CA ASP A 73 5.92 -14.19 -1.32
C ASP A 73 6.18 -15.70 -1.23
N GLN A 74 7.43 -16.09 -1.47
CA GLN A 74 7.88 -17.46 -1.31
C GLN A 74 8.45 -17.73 0.10
N THR A 75 8.47 -16.76 1.02
CA THR A 75 8.80 -17.03 2.44
C THR A 75 7.62 -17.54 3.25
N HIS A 76 6.39 -17.17 2.87
CA HIS A 76 5.19 -17.48 3.64
C HIS A 76 4.43 -18.60 2.96
N ASP A 77 4.65 -19.83 3.41
CA ASP A 77 3.92 -21.03 2.94
C ASP A 77 2.39 -20.88 3.08
N VAL A 78 1.95 -19.99 3.98
CA VAL A 78 0.55 -19.67 4.27
C VAL A 78 -0.01 -18.56 3.37
N MET A 79 0.81 -17.57 3.04
CA MET A 79 0.39 -16.37 2.29
C MET A 79 1.14 -16.34 0.96
N PRO A 80 0.63 -17.02 -0.07
CA PRO A 80 1.33 -17.12 -1.35
C PRO A 80 1.48 -15.75 -2.02
N LYS A 81 0.61 -14.79 -1.70
CA LYS A 81 0.63 -13.43 -2.23
C LYS A 81 0.19 -12.39 -1.20
N LEU A 82 0.69 -11.18 -1.38
CA LEU A 82 0.30 -9.95 -0.68
C LEU A 82 -0.20 -8.93 -1.70
N PHE A 83 -1.20 -8.13 -1.32
CA PHE A 83 -1.80 -7.11 -2.16
C PHE A 83 -1.77 -5.76 -1.45
N TYR A 84 -1.13 -4.76 -2.05
CA TYR A 84 -0.99 -3.46 -1.40
C TYR A 84 -0.86 -2.30 -2.39
N VAL A 85 -1.19 -1.09 -1.93
CA VAL A 85 -0.72 0.14 -2.57
C VAL A 85 0.58 0.58 -1.93
N ARG A 86 1.57 0.95 -2.74
CA ARG A 86 2.85 1.50 -2.31
C ARG A 86 2.99 2.94 -2.81
N LEU A 87 3.26 3.86 -1.89
CA LEU A 87 3.70 5.22 -2.21
C LEU A 87 5.21 5.31 -1.98
N SER A 88 5.92 5.91 -2.93
CA SER A 88 7.37 6.07 -2.88
C SER A 88 7.83 7.47 -3.28
N SER A 89 9.02 7.86 -2.83
CA SER A 89 9.72 9.05 -3.30
C SER A 89 10.46 8.81 -4.62
N GLY A 90 10.95 9.89 -5.23
CA GLY A 90 11.57 9.88 -6.55
C GLY A 90 12.89 9.10 -6.64
N ASP A 91 13.55 8.86 -5.50
CA ASP A 91 14.69 7.94 -5.37
C ASP A 91 14.26 6.47 -5.26
N GLY A 92 12.95 6.20 -5.28
CA GLY A 92 12.38 4.87 -5.17
C GLY A 92 12.21 4.42 -3.73
N VAL A 93 12.52 5.19 -2.70
CA VAL A 93 12.30 4.79 -1.30
C VAL A 93 10.80 4.65 -1.00
N THR A 94 10.41 3.56 -0.35
CA THR A 94 9.02 3.37 0.10
C THR A 94 8.70 4.32 1.24
N LEU A 95 7.66 5.14 1.10
CA LEU A 95 7.19 6.05 2.14
C LEU A 95 6.14 5.40 3.03
N ILE A 96 5.17 4.72 2.41
CA ILE A 96 4.04 4.07 3.11
C ILE A 96 3.47 2.96 2.22
N ARG A 97 2.97 1.90 2.85
CA ARG A 97 2.17 0.85 2.19
C ARG A 97 0.80 0.74 2.83
N PHE A 98 -0.20 0.44 2.01
CA PHE A 98 -1.57 0.15 2.43
C PHE A 98 -1.90 -1.26 1.95
N TYR A 99 -1.86 -2.23 2.86
CA TYR A 99 -2.17 -3.62 2.56
C TYR A 99 -3.67 -3.85 2.64
N PHE A 100 -4.19 -4.55 1.64
CA PHE A 100 -5.55 -5.04 1.62
C PHE A 100 -5.67 -6.31 2.47
N PRO A 101 -6.88 -6.67 2.94
CA PRO A 101 -7.13 -7.94 3.59
C PRO A 101 -6.62 -9.09 2.72
N ASN A 102 -5.81 -9.97 3.30
CA ASN A 102 -5.25 -11.08 2.54
C ASN A 102 -6.34 -12.13 2.24
N PRO A 103 -6.50 -12.59 0.98
CA PRO A 103 -7.48 -13.62 0.63
C PRO A 103 -7.30 -14.97 1.33
N TRP A 104 -6.12 -15.24 1.90
CA TRP A 104 -5.79 -16.48 2.61
C TRP A 104 -5.74 -16.35 4.14
N LEU A 105 -6.11 -15.18 4.67
CA LEU A 105 -6.21 -14.96 6.12
C LEU A 105 -7.66 -14.65 6.50
N ASP A 106 -8.08 -15.08 7.69
CA ASP A 106 -9.36 -14.65 8.27
C ASP A 106 -9.24 -13.26 8.92
N ASP A 107 -10.23 -12.86 9.73
CA ASP A 107 -10.26 -11.56 10.41
C ASP A 107 -9.29 -11.49 11.61
N ASP A 108 -8.84 -12.64 12.11
CA ASP A 108 -7.84 -12.76 13.18
C ASP A 108 -6.43 -12.98 12.60
N GLU A 109 -6.25 -12.68 11.30
CA GLU A 109 -5.01 -12.87 10.54
C GLU A 109 -4.47 -14.31 10.55
N SER A 110 -5.37 -15.28 10.75
CA SER A 110 -5.03 -16.70 10.77
C SER A 110 -5.25 -17.35 9.40
N PRO A 111 -4.43 -18.36 9.02
CA PRO A 111 -4.61 -19.11 7.78
C PRO A 111 -6.05 -19.62 7.60
N THR A 112 -6.64 -19.37 6.42
CA THR A 112 -7.98 -19.86 6.10
C THR A 112 -8.13 -20.23 4.62
N GLU A 113 -9.32 -20.71 4.23
CA GLU A 113 -9.64 -20.98 2.83
C GLU A 113 -9.61 -19.68 1.99
N PHE A 114 -9.35 -19.82 0.69
CA PHE A 114 -9.29 -18.67 -0.20
C PHE A 114 -10.63 -17.92 -0.27
N GLN A 115 -10.57 -16.62 -0.01
CA GLN A 115 -11.70 -15.67 0.00
C GLN A 115 -11.65 -14.79 -1.27
N PRO A 116 -12.38 -15.15 -2.35
CA PRO A 116 -12.34 -14.43 -3.62
C PRO A 116 -12.78 -12.97 -3.53
N GLU A 117 -13.67 -12.65 -2.60
CA GLU A 117 -14.17 -11.29 -2.36
C GLU A 117 -13.07 -10.34 -1.87
N ARG A 118 -12.09 -10.82 -1.09
CA ARG A 118 -10.95 -10.00 -0.64
C ARG A 118 -10.02 -9.67 -1.81
N LEU A 119 -9.83 -10.61 -2.73
CA LEU A 119 -9.09 -10.35 -3.97
C LEU A 119 -9.85 -9.35 -4.85
N GLN A 120 -11.15 -9.58 -5.07
CA GLN A 120 -11.98 -8.68 -5.87
C GLN A 120 -11.95 -7.24 -5.32
N TYR A 121 -11.94 -7.09 -3.99
CA TYR A 121 -11.85 -5.78 -3.33
C TYR A 121 -10.56 -5.02 -3.70
N PHE A 122 -9.41 -5.71 -3.75
CA PHE A 122 -8.17 -5.12 -4.26
C PHE A 122 -8.27 -4.75 -5.75
N GLU A 123 -8.83 -5.66 -6.57
CA GLU A 123 -8.94 -5.46 -8.01
C GLU A 123 -9.87 -4.29 -8.37
N ASP A 124 -10.97 -4.13 -7.65
CA ASP A 124 -11.89 -3.01 -7.81
C ASP A 124 -11.23 -1.67 -7.44
N PHE A 125 -10.36 -1.65 -6.43
CA PHE A 125 -9.54 -0.47 -6.14
C PHE A 125 -8.52 -0.22 -7.25
N ARG A 126 -7.77 -1.24 -7.66
CA ARG A 126 -6.75 -1.16 -8.72
C ARG A 126 -7.34 -0.57 -10.00
N ASP A 127 -8.46 -1.12 -10.47
CA ASP A 127 -9.04 -0.81 -11.78
C ASP A 127 -9.60 0.62 -11.85
N ARG A 128 -9.87 1.26 -10.70
CA ARG A 128 -10.29 2.67 -10.63
C ARG A 128 -9.14 3.67 -10.80
N TYR A 129 -7.90 3.27 -10.52
CA TYR A 129 -6.76 4.20 -10.42
C TYR A 129 -5.62 3.89 -11.40
N VAL A 130 -5.36 2.61 -11.70
CA VAL A 130 -4.27 2.21 -12.58
C VAL A 130 -4.47 2.77 -13.99
N GLY A 131 -3.37 3.25 -14.60
CA GLY A 131 -3.39 3.93 -15.90
C GLY A 131 -3.70 5.43 -15.81
N THR A 132 -3.99 5.95 -14.62
CA THR A 132 -4.21 7.38 -14.39
C THR A 132 -2.99 8.02 -13.73
N ASP A 133 -2.51 9.15 -14.26
CA ASP A 133 -1.47 9.99 -13.65
C ASP A 133 -0.17 9.27 -13.21
N GLY A 134 0.21 8.23 -13.95
CA GLY A 134 1.43 7.44 -13.68
C GLY A 134 1.26 6.38 -12.58
N ILE A 135 0.03 6.14 -12.11
CA ILE A 135 -0.29 5.02 -11.22
C ILE A 135 -0.22 3.71 -12.01
N VAL A 136 0.58 2.77 -11.55
CA VAL A 136 0.84 1.50 -12.26
C VAL A 136 0.46 0.29 -11.42
N PHE A 137 0.23 -0.83 -12.10
CA PHE A 137 0.12 -2.15 -11.47
C PHE A 137 1.42 -2.92 -11.66
N VAL A 138 1.94 -3.52 -10.59
CA VAL A 138 3.19 -4.26 -10.58
C VAL A 138 2.97 -5.63 -9.98
N ARG A 139 3.45 -6.66 -10.67
CA ARG A 139 3.62 -8.00 -10.09
C ARG A 139 5.05 -8.15 -9.63
N ARG A 140 5.23 -8.46 -8.34
CA ARG A 140 6.52 -8.75 -7.72
C ARG A 140 6.54 -10.23 -7.33
N GLY A 141 7.73 -10.83 -7.29
CA GLY A 141 7.92 -12.21 -6.85
C GLY A 141 8.46 -13.12 -7.96
N GLY A 142 9.57 -13.78 -7.63
CA GLY A 142 10.37 -14.61 -8.54
C GLY A 142 11.88 -14.47 -8.25
N GLY A 143 12.36 -15.00 -7.12
CA GLY A 143 13.79 -15.27 -6.86
C GLY A 143 14.75 -14.05 -6.74
N LYS A 144 15.51 -14.04 -5.63
CA LYS A 144 16.76 -13.28 -5.38
C LYS A 144 16.75 -11.75 -5.19
N ASP A 145 15.64 -11.02 -5.29
CA ASP A 145 15.65 -9.57 -5.01
C ASP A 145 15.14 -9.22 -3.62
N ARG A 146 15.75 -9.82 -2.58
CA ARG A 146 15.37 -9.55 -1.19
C ARG A 146 16.18 -8.38 -0.63
N TYR A 147 15.43 -7.37 -0.18
CA TYR A 147 15.78 -6.34 0.82
C TYR A 147 16.71 -5.18 0.45
N PHE A 148 17.44 -5.19 -0.67
CA PHE A 148 18.30 -4.05 -1.05
C PHE A 148 18.06 -3.44 -2.44
N ALA A 149 17.19 -4.04 -3.27
CA ALA A 149 16.91 -3.55 -4.62
C ALA A 149 15.80 -2.48 -4.70
N ASP A 150 15.04 -2.25 -3.64
CA ASP A 150 13.99 -1.22 -3.59
C ASP A 150 14.52 0.21 -3.30
N VAL A 151 15.85 0.40 -3.18
CA VAL A 151 16.50 1.73 -3.01
C VAL A 151 17.03 2.28 -4.35
N ALA A 152 16.87 1.57 -5.47
CA ALA A 152 17.27 2.11 -6.76
C ALA A 152 16.43 1.53 -7.89
N GLY A 153 15.51 2.36 -8.40
CA GLY A 153 14.93 2.33 -9.73
C GLY A 153 14.89 0.98 -10.45
N ILE A 154 13.72 0.33 -10.45
CA ILE A 154 13.35 -0.62 -11.51
C ILE A 154 12.31 0.07 -12.39
N ALA A 155 12.59 0.10 -13.69
CA ALA A 155 11.72 0.62 -14.72
C ALA A 155 10.41 -0.17 -14.76
N ALA A 156 9.29 0.54 -14.82
CA ALA A 156 8.01 -0.07 -15.15
C ALA A 156 8.11 -0.68 -16.56
N GLU A 157 7.71 -1.94 -16.73
CA GLU A 157 7.51 -2.50 -18.07
C GLU A 157 6.37 -1.73 -18.75
N VAL A 158 6.66 -1.27 -19.97
CA VAL A 158 5.73 -0.62 -20.91
C VAL A 158 4.98 -1.65 -21.72
#